data_AF-A0A0L7LD15-F1
#
_entry.id   AF-A0A0L7LD15-F1
#
_cell.length_a   1.000
_cell.length_b   1.000
_cell.length_c   1.000
_cell.angle_alpha   90.00
_cell.angle_beta   90.00
_cell.angle_gamma   90.00
#
_symmetry.space_group_name_H-M   'P 1'
#
loop_
_entity.id
_entity.type
_entity.pdbx_description
1 polymer ?
#
loop_
_entity_poly.entity_id
_entity_poly.type
_entity_poly.pdbx_seq_one_letter_code
_entity_poly.pdbx_strand_id
1 'polypeptide(L)'
;MDAMGFGMGCCCLQLTFQAYNDIPITHDPAIYRRLREGGIDHPLAMHVAHLFIRDSVSLFSEKVNQDDMNDTDHFETMRFKPPPPNSSIGWRVEFRPCEAQLTDFENAAYVCFVVLLTRVILSYNLNFLMPISKVDENMQRAQRRGACLNEKFWWRRDVGAPSGVAPLARDAADEYAEMTIAEISYLSGMDVDADTHCSVQQYLKLIQRRASGEIATMATWMRDFDSIVTEKINYDLLKKAHGIQTGTVAAPSLLGGTNVSKTNEDIPKAFTKMMNKDC
;
A
#
# COMPACT_ATOMS: atom_id res chain seq x y z
N MET A 1 -6.99 12.09 -0.53
CA MET A 1 -7.83 12.15 -1.76
C MET A 1 -7.58 10.85 -2.48
N ASP A 2 -8.35 9.81 -2.15
CA ASP A 2 -8.00 8.43 -2.46
C ASP A 2 -9.18 7.73 -3.14
N ALA A 3 -9.73 8.40 -4.16
CA ALA A 3 -10.75 7.85 -5.04
C ALA A 3 -10.12 7.37 -6.36
N MET A 4 -10.67 6.29 -6.92
CA MET A 4 -10.31 5.71 -8.22
C MET A 4 -10.15 6.76 -9.34
N GLY A 5 -10.93 7.84 -9.29
CA GLY A 5 -10.90 8.94 -10.26
C GLY A 5 -9.60 9.74 -10.33
N PHE A 6 -8.70 9.63 -9.34
CA PHE A 6 -7.40 10.33 -9.34
C PHE A 6 -6.22 9.46 -9.83
N GLY A 7 -6.50 8.22 -10.23
CA GLY A 7 -5.55 7.33 -10.92
C GLY A 7 -5.06 6.17 -10.04
N MET A 8 -5.20 4.96 -10.59
CA MET A 8 -4.62 3.71 -10.08
C MET A 8 -3.24 3.44 -10.69
N GLY A 9 -2.57 2.39 -10.24
CA GLY A 9 -1.43 1.83 -10.97
C GLY A 9 -1.92 1.25 -12.31
N CYS A 10 -1.86 2.05 -13.38
CA CYS A 10 -2.46 1.69 -14.67
C CYS A 10 -1.62 0.69 -15.48
N CYS A 11 -0.38 0.41 -15.09
CA CYS A 11 0.51 -0.51 -15.79
C CYS A 11 1.57 -1.13 -14.87
N CYS A 12 1.97 -2.36 -15.18
CA CYS A 12 3.20 -2.99 -14.73
C CYS A 12 4.38 -2.50 -15.58
N LEU A 13 5.50 -2.15 -14.93
CA LEU A 13 6.71 -1.60 -15.58
C LEU A 13 7.76 -2.67 -15.93
N GLN A 14 7.39 -3.95 -15.93
CA GLN A 14 8.35 -5.03 -16.12
C GLN A 14 8.46 -5.46 -17.59
N LEU A 15 9.69 -5.40 -18.13
CA LEU A 15 10.04 -5.77 -19.51
C LEU A 15 9.59 -7.17 -19.93
N THR A 16 9.65 -8.14 -19.01
CA THR A 16 9.40 -9.55 -19.30
C THR A 16 7.92 -9.95 -19.26
N PHE A 17 7.01 -9.05 -18.87
CA PHE A 17 5.63 -9.42 -18.55
C PHE A 17 4.56 -8.44 -19.09
N GLN A 18 4.73 -7.97 -20.32
CA GLN A 18 3.73 -7.13 -21.02
C GLN A 18 2.33 -7.74 -21.04
N ALA A 19 2.20 -9.07 -21.03
CA ALA A 19 0.91 -9.76 -21.06
C ALA A 19 -0.01 -9.41 -19.86
N TYR A 20 0.54 -8.89 -18.75
CA TYR A 20 -0.28 -8.42 -17.63
C TYR A 20 -0.86 -7.01 -17.83
N ASN A 21 -0.33 -6.22 -18.77
CA ASN A 21 -0.93 -4.94 -19.16
C ASN A 21 -2.04 -5.19 -20.18
N ASP A 22 -3.13 -5.81 -19.73
CA ASP A 22 -4.22 -6.34 -20.56
C ASP A 22 -5.40 -5.37 -20.75
N ILE A 23 -5.27 -4.13 -20.26
CA ILE A 23 -6.24 -3.06 -20.47
C ILE A 23 -5.62 -1.99 -21.40
N PRO A 24 -6.39 -1.42 -22.35
CA PRO A 24 -5.92 -0.29 -23.15
C PRO A 24 -5.55 0.92 -22.29
N ILE A 25 -4.36 1.48 -22.53
CA ILE A 25 -3.87 2.68 -21.84
C ILE A 25 -3.84 3.85 -22.84
N THR A 26 -4.63 4.87 -22.55
CA THR A 26 -4.58 6.15 -23.28
C THR A 26 -3.26 6.85 -22.98
N HIS A 27 -2.52 7.28 -24.01
CA HIS A 27 -1.21 7.91 -23.83
C HIS A 27 -0.97 8.96 -24.91
N ASP A 28 -0.04 9.88 -24.67
CA ASP A 28 0.40 10.84 -25.68
C ASP A 28 1.37 10.16 -26.68
N PRO A 29 1.02 10.03 -27.98
CA PRO A 29 1.87 9.33 -28.94
C PRO A 29 3.18 10.04 -29.26
N ALA A 30 3.23 11.37 -29.15
CA ALA A 30 4.42 12.15 -29.45
C ALA A 30 5.45 12.01 -28.32
N ILE A 31 5.01 12.07 -27.07
CA ILE A 31 5.85 11.84 -25.89
C ILE A 31 6.34 10.39 -25.87
N TYR A 32 5.45 9.41 -26.11
CA TYR A 32 5.84 8.02 -26.23
C TYR A 32 6.96 7.83 -27.27
N ARG A 33 6.80 8.38 -28.46
CA ARG A 33 7.81 8.28 -29.53
C ARG A 33 9.15 8.90 -29.10
N ARG A 34 9.12 10.11 -28.54
CA ARG A 34 10.33 10.79 -28.03
C ARG A 34 11.08 9.94 -27.01
N LEU A 35 10.37 9.30 -26.08
CA LEU A 35 10.97 8.42 -25.06
C LEU A 35 11.59 7.17 -25.69
N ARG A 36 10.89 6.54 -26.65
CA ARG A 36 11.39 5.35 -27.36
C ARG A 36 12.63 5.66 -28.21
N GLU A 37 12.64 6.78 -28.92
CA GLU A 37 13.79 7.27 -29.69
C GLU A 37 14.97 7.62 -28.77
N GLY A 38 14.69 8.11 -27.56
CA GLY A 38 15.67 8.32 -26.49
C GLY A 38 16.18 7.05 -25.80
N GLY A 39 15.74 5.86 -26.21
CA GLY A 39 16.20 4.58 -25.69
C GLY A 39 15.45 4.05 -24.46
N ILE A 40 14.40 4.74 -23.98
CA ILE A 40 13.56 4.26 -22.89
C ILE A 40 12.71 3.09 -23.37
N ASP A 41 12.65 1.99 -22.61
CA ASP A 41 11.91 0.79 -22.98
C ASP A 41 10.39 1.00 -23.09
N HIS A 42 9.69 0.09 -23.76
CA HIS A 42 8.26 0.26 -24.03
C HIS A 42 7.40 0.40 -22.75
N PRO A 43 7.46 -0.51 -21.75
CA PRO A 43 6.68 -0.37 -20.53
C PRO A 43 6.87 0.97 -19.82
N LEU A 44 8.13 1.42 -19.64
CA LEU A 44 8.41 2.69 -18.99
C LEU A 44 7.99 3.89 -19.85
N ALA A 45 8.23 3.84 -21.17
CA ALA A 45 7.80 4.89 -22.09
C ALA A 45 6.27 5.06 -22.12
N MET A 46 5.53 3.94 -22.14
CA MET A 46 4.06 3.94 -22.08
C MET A 46 3.56 4.54 -20.76
N HIS A 47 4.18 4.17 -19.64
CA HIS A 47 3.82 4.70 -18.33
C HIS A 47 3.97 6.21 -18.26
N VAL A 48 5.13 6.74 -18.67
CA VAL A 48 5.39 8.17 -18.67
C VAL A 48 4.45 8.87 -19.66
N ALA A 49 4.32 8.38 -20.89
CA ALA A 49 3.42 8.97 -21.88
C ALA A 49 1.94 8.99 -21.45
N HIS A 50 1.49 8.02 -20.65
CA HIS A 50 0.17 8.02 -20.04
C HIS A 50 0.01 9.12 -18.99
N LEU A 51 1.05 9.39 -18.18
CA LEU A 51 0.98 10.42 -17.15
C LEU A 51 0.88 11.84 -17.75
N PHE A 52 1.51 12.05 -18.90
CA PHE A 52 1.53 13.33 -19.62
C PHE A 52 0.31 13.57 -20.53
N ILE A 53 -0.74 12.75 -20.47
CA ILE A 53 -2.03 13.12 -21.12
C ILE A 53 -2.80 14.21 -20.34
N ARG A 54 -2.29 14.59 -19.17
CA ARG A 54 -2.92 15.52 -18.23
C ARG A 54 -2.21 16.86 -18.30
N ASP A 55 -2.98 17.93 -18.33
CA ASP A 55 -2.45 19.28 -18.21
C ASP A 55 -1.96 19.57 -16.79
N SER A 56 -0.94 20.41 -16.66
CA SER A 56 -0.51 20.93 -15.37
C SER A 56 -1.60 21.82 -14.76
N VAL A 57 -2.07 21.48 -13.56
CA VAL A 57 -3.17 22.21 -12.88
C VAL A 57 -2.65 23.37 -12.03
N SER A 58 -1.39 23.33 -11.61
CA SER A 58 -0.75 24.37 -10.81
C SER A 58 0.70 24.53 -11.26
N LEU A 59 1.08 25.75 -11.65
CA LEU A 59 2.44 26.12 -12.01
C LEU A 59 2.70 27.54 -11.52
N PHE A 60 3.73 27.70 -10.70
CA PHE A 60 4.16 29.03 -10.23
C PHE A 60 5.01 29.71 -11.30
N SER A 61 4.83 31.03 -11.46
CA SER A 61 5.49 31.81 -12.51
C SER A 61 7.03 31.72 -12.46
N GLU A 62 7.57 31.63 -11.25
CA GLU A 62 8.97 31.50 -10.90
C GLU A 62 9.55 30.15 -11.31
N LYS A 63 8.69 29.16 -11.55
CA LYS A 63 9.03 27.78 -11.88
C LYS A 63 8.72 27.43 -13.34
N VAL A 64 8.35 28.40 -14.18
CA VAL A 64 8.07 28.15 -15.60
C VAL A 64 9.34 27.76 -16.35
N ASN A 65 10.45 28.45 -16.11
CA ASN A 65 11.74 28.15 -16.71
C ASN A 65 12.65 27.53 -15.65
N GLN A 66 13.19 26.36 -15.91
CA GLN A 66 14.04 25.59 -15.00
C GLN A 66 15.29 25.10 -15.72
N ASP A 67 16.28 24.66 -14.96
CA ASP A 67 17.44 23.98 -15.51
C ASP A 67 17.18 22.46 -15.53
N ASP A 68 16.78 21.93 -16.68
CA ASP A 68 16.45 20.50 -16.88
C ASP A 68 17.56 19.52 -16.43
N MET A 69 18.81 19.99 -16.26
CA MET A 69 19.92 19.16 -15.80
C MET A 69 19.98 19.02 -14.26
N ASN A 70 19.41 19.97 -13.53
CA ASN A 70 19.53 20.07 -12.08
C ASN A 70 18.18 20.11 -11.36
N ASP A 71 17.12 20.55 -12.03
CA ASP A 71 15.77 20.69 -11.52
C ASP A 71 14.85 19.60 -12.07
N THR A 72 13.99 19.06 -11.23
CA THR A 72 12.99 18.03 -11.61
C THR A 72 11.56 18.46 -11.37
N ASP A 73 11.29 19.70 -10.93
CA ASP A 73 9.95 20.11 -10.47
C ASP A 73 8.88 19.93 -11.56
N HIS A 74 9.23 20.07 -12.85
CA HIS A 74 8.31 19.79 -13.97
C HIS A 74 7.90 18.32 -14.09
N PHE A 75 8.61 17.40 -13.44
CA PHE A 75 8.43 15.94 -13.45
C PHE A 75 7.97 15.36 -12.09
N GLU A 76 8.09 16.12 -10.99
CA GLU A 76 7.86 15.65 -9.60
C GLU A 76 6.42 15.25 -9.28
N THR A 77 5.45 15.46 -10.16
CA THR A 77 4.05 15.05 -9.91
C THR A 77 3.82 13.53 -10.05
N MET A 78 4.86 12.76 -10.35
CA MET A 78 4.76 11.32 -10.62
C MET A 78 5.01 10.45 -9.38
N ARG A 79 4.23 9.36 -9.26
CA ARG A 79 4.26 8.46 -8.08
C ARG A 79 5.39 7.43 -8.11
N PHE A 80 5.88 7.10 -9.30
CA PHE A 80 7.13 6.37 -9.47
C PHE A 80 8.26 7.40 -9.46
N LYS A 81 8.96 7.51 -8.33
CA LYS A 81 9.85 8.64 -8.06
C LYS A 81 11.25 8.34 -8.58
N PRO A 82 11.71 9.03 -9.65
CA PRO A 82 13.09 8.92 -10.08
C PRO A 82 14.03 9.42 -8.98
N PRO A 83 15.30 9.01 -9.02
CA PRO A 83 16.32 9.58 -8.13
C PRO A 83 16.45 11.09 -8.42
N PRO A 84 16.51 11.95 -7.39
CA PRO A 84 16.78 13.37 -7.58
C PRO A 84 18.21 13.57 -8.14
N PRO A 85 18.44 14.58 -8.98
CA PRO A 85 19.79 14.98 -9.37
C PRO A 85 20.65 15.25 -8.14
N ASN A 86 21.93 14.89 -8.20
CA ASN A 86 22.92 15.18 -7.15
C ASN A 86 22.58 14.63 -5.75
N SER A 87 21.79 13.55 -5.67
CA SER A 87 21.41 12.90 -4.42
C SER A 87 21.87 11.44 -4.38
N SER A 88 22.16 10.93 -3.17
CA SER A 88 22.40 9.48 -2.94
C SER A 88 21.11 8.65 -2.91
N ILE A 89 19.95 9.31 -3.03
CA ILE A 89 18.64 8.68 -2.98
C ILE A 89 18.36 7.95 -4.31
N GLY A 90 18.03 6.66 -4.22
CA GLY A 90 17.66 5.82 -5.36
C GLY A 90 16.20 5.94 -5.80
N TRP A 91 15.78 5.01 -6.68
CA TRP A 91 14.38 4.86 -7.11
C TRP A 91 13.49 4.50 -5.92
N ARG A 92 12.33 5.16 -5.84
CA ARG A 92 11.38 4.97 -4.73
C ARG A 92 9.99 4.66 -5.26
N VAL A 93 9.31 3.77 -4.54
CA VAL A 93 7.91 3.43 -4.75
C VAL A 93 7.14 3.86 -3.52
N GLU A 94 5.96 4.44 -3.72
CA GLU A 94 5.10 4.91 -2.64
C GLU A 94 3.86 4.02 -2.53
N PHE A 95 3.63 3.43 -1.35
CA PHE A 95 2.42 2.66 -1.06
C PHE A 95 1.36 3.58 -0.43
N ARG A 96 0.29 3.85 -1.18
CA ARG A 96 -0.77 4.81 -0.84
C ARG A 96 -2.19 4.25 -0.55
N PRO A 97 -2.53 2.96 -0.80
CA PRO A 97 -3.90 2.48 -0.56
C PRO A 97 -4.40 2.51 0.89
N CYS A 98 -3.53 2.66 1.89
CA CYS A 98 -3.94 2.59 3.30
C CYS A 98 -4.73 3.83 3.72
N GLU A 99 -5.94 3.61 4.23
CA GLU A 99 -6.72 4.61 4.96
C GLU A 99 -6.10 4.90 6.33
N ALA A 100 -6.09 6.17 6.75
CA ALA A 100 -5.69 6.54 8.10
C ALA A 100 -6.66 5.96 9.14
N GLN A 101 -6.12 5.47 10.25
CA GLN A 101 -6.86 4.86 11.35
C GLN A 101 -6.94 5.81 12.55
N LEU A 102 -7.83 5.50 13.49
CA LEU A 102 -8.15 6.37 14.62
C LEU A 102 -6.98 6.54 15.60
N THR A 103 -6.21 5.48 15.85
CA THR A 103 -5.11 5.49 16.82
C THR A 103 -3.75 5.33 16.15
N ASP A 104 -2.71 5.89 16.79
CA ASP A 104 -1.32 5.73 16.34
C ASP A 104 -0.88 4.27 16.35
N PHE A 105 -1.42 3.46 17.27
CA PHE A 105 -1.19 2.02 17.33
C PHE A 105 -1.68 1.32 16.05
N GLU A 106 -2.91 1.62 15.60
CA GLU A 106 -3.44 1.04 14.36
C GLU A 106 -2.63 1.49 13.14
N ASN A 107 -2.29 2.78 13.05
CA ASN A 107 -1.49 3.31 11.95
C ASN A 107 -0.09 2.67 11.92
N ALA A 108 0.57 2.55 13.07
CA ALA A 108 1.86 1.85 13.20
C ALA A 108 1.75 0.39 12.79
N ALA A 109 0.65 -0.30 13.14
CA ALA A 109 0.43 -1.69 12.75
C ALA A 109 0.43 -1.87 11.23
N TYR A 110 -0.31 -1.03 10.49
CA TYR A 110 -0.34 -1.09 9.03
C TYR A 110 1.00 -0.70 8.39
N VAL A 111 1.69 0.31 8.92
CA VAL A 111 3.04 0.69 8.45
C VAL A 111 4.02 -0.47 8.65
N CYS A 112 4.07 -1.06 9.84
CA CYS A 112 4.91 -2.21 10.14
C CYS A 112 4.57 -3.39 9.22
N PHE A 113 3.30 -3.66 8.98
CA PHE A 113 2.87 -4.73 8.08
C PHE A 113 3.36 -4.51 6.65
N VAL A 114 3.23 -3.32 6.08
CA VAL A 114 3.72 -3.02 4.72
C VAL A 114 5.25 -3.16 4.65
N VAL A 115 5.99 -2.72 5.68
CA VAL A 115 7.45 -2.90 5.74
C VAL A 115 7.84 -4.38 5.83
N LEU A 116 7.15 -5.18 6.64
CA LEU A 116 7.42 -6.61 6.74
C LEU A 116 7.07 -7.33 5.45
N LEU A 117 5.92 -7.03 4.85
CA LEU A 117 5.48 -7.61 3.58
C LEU A 117 6.47 -7.32 2.46
N THR A 118 6.92 -6.07 2.32
CA THR A 118 7.92 -5.70 1.29
C THR A 118 9.25 -6.40 1.50
N ARG A 119 9.72 -6.55 2.74
CA ARG A 119 10.91 -7.34 3.06
C ARG A 119 10.74 -8.81 2.68
N VAL A 120 9.61 -9.42 3.00
CA VAL A 120 9.29 -10.81 2.64
C VAL A 120 9.27 -10.99 1.11
N ILE A 121 8.60 -10.10 0.39
CA ILE A 121 8.54 -10.14 -1.08
C ILE A 121 9.96 -10.15 -1.67
N LEU A 122 10.82 -9.26 -1.20
CA LEU A 122 12.19 -9.14 -1.71
C LEU A 122 13.10 -10.28 -1.27
N SER A 123 13.04 -10.67 0.01
CA SER A 123 13.90 -11.72 0.57
C SER A 123 13.62 -13.09 -0.02
N TYR A 124 12.35 -13.39 -0.32
CA TYR A 124 11.95 -14.68 -0.89
C TYR A 124 11.71 -14.62 -2.40
N ASN A 125 11.94 -13.47 -3.03
CA ASN A 125 11.70 -13.23 -4.45
C ASN A 125 10.28 -13.65 -4.89
N LEU A 126 9.28 -13.28 -4.07
CA LEU A 126 7.90 -13.67 -4.31
C LEU A 126 7.34 -12.95 -5.53
N ASN A 127 6.62 -13.68 -6.36
CA ASN A 127 5.94 -13.16 -7.53
C ASN A 127 4.46 -12.92 -7.24
N PHE A 128 4.06 -11.65 -7.20
CA PHE A 128 2.65 -11.23 -7.07
C PHE A 128 2.06 -10.65 -8.36
N LEU A 129 2.75 -10.78 -9.49
CA LEU A 129 2.26 -10.27 -10.76
C LEU A 129 0.92 -10.93 -11.13
N MET A 130 0.00 -10.09 -11.58
CA MET A 130 -1.33 -10.46 -12.05
C MET A 130 -1.80 -9.47 -13.12
N PRO A 131 -2.72 -9.86 -14.02
CA PRO A 131 -3.28 -8.96 -15.02
C PRO A 131 -3.93 -7.71 -14.41
N ILE A 132 -3.71 -6.55 -15.03
CA ILE A 132 -4.24 -5.26 -14.55
C ILE A 132 -5.76 -5.26 -14.53
N SER A 133 -6.45 -5.97 -15.44
CA SER A 133 -7.91 -6.18 -15.38
C SER A 133 -8.40 -6.77 -14.06
N LYS A 134 -7.67 -7.75 -13.52
CA LYS A 134 -7.99 -8.35 -12.22
C LYS A 134 -7.70 -7.41 -11.06
N VAL A 135 -6.65 -6.58 -11.18
CA VAL A 135 -6.34 -5.53 -10.19
C VAL A 135 -7.43 -4.46 -10.17
N ASP A 136 -7.87 -4.00 -11.35
CA ASP A 136 -8.97 -3.04 -11.50
C ASP A 136 -10.26 -3.57 -10.86
N GLU A 137 -10.63 -4.81 -11.15
CA GLU A 137 -11.79 -5.45 -10.54
C GLU A 137 -11.66 -5.55 -9.00
N ASN A 138 -10.49 -5.94 -8.49
CA ASN A 138 -10.22 -5.96 -7.06
C ASN A 138 -10.43 -4.58 -6.41
N MET A 139 -10.00 -3.51 -7.07
CA MET A 139 -10.17 -2.16 -6.56
C MET A 139 -11.64 -1.73 -6.54
N GLN A 140 -12.45 -2.15 -7.53
CA GLN A 140 -13.90 -1.91 -7.52
C GLN A 140 -14.58 -2.66 -6.37
N ARG A 141 -14.18 -3.93 -6.14
CA ARG A 141 -14.70 -4.75 -5.03
C ARG A 141 -14.30 -4.18 -3.67
N ALA A 142 -13.08 -3.66 -3.53
CA ALA A 142 -12.56 -3.11 -2.27
C ALA A 142 -13.38 -1.93 -1.73
N GLN A 143 -14.08 -1.19 -2.60
CA GLN A 143 -14.93 -0.06 -2.21
C GLN A 143 -16.30 -0.49 -1.67
N ARG A 144 -16.71 -1.76 -1.87
CA ARG A 144 -18.02 -2.23 -1.45
C ARG A 144 -18.13 -2.27 0.08
N ARG A 145 -19.33 -2.00 0.59
CA ARG A 145 -19.59 -2.00 2.04
C ARG A 145 -19.32 -3.39 2.62
N GLY A 146 -18.38 -3.46 3.57
CA GLY A 146 -17.99 -4.72 4.21
C GLY A 146 -17.13 -5.62 3.32
N ALA A 147 -16.47 -5.06 2.30
CA ALA A 147 -15.64 -5.82 1.35
C ALA A 147 -14.60 -6.72 2.03
N CYS A 148 -14.01 -6.28 3.14
CA CYS A 148 -13.05 -7.07 3.90
C CYS A 148 -13.57 -8.46 4.31
N LEU A 149 -14.88 -8.59 4.57
CA LEU A 149 -15.49 -9.84 5.05
C LEU A 149 -16.37 -10.52 3.99
N ASN A 150 -16.97 -9.72 3.09
CA ASN A 150 -18.02 -10.20 2.20
C ASN A 150 -17.58 -10.36 0.75
N GLU A 151 -16.45 -9.75 0.35
CA GLU A 151 -15.95 -9.81 -1.01
C GLU A 151 -14.81 -10.81 -1.14
N LYS A 152 -14.64 -11.30 -2.37
CA LYS A 152 -13.47 -12.06 -2.78
C LYS A 152 -12.63 -11.21 -3.70
N PHE A 153 -11.33 -11.46 -3.71
CA PHE A 153 -10.35 -10.74 -4.51
C PHE A 153 -9.57 -11.72 -5.34
N TRP A 154 -9.31 -11.38 -6.59
CA TRP A 154 -8.34 -12.09 -7.41
C TRP A 154 -6.99 -12.09 -6.73
N TRP A 155 -6.45 -13.28 -6.53
CA TRP A 155 -5.16 -13.52 -5.90
C TRP A 155 -4.40 -14.60 -6.66
N ARG A 156 -3.07 -14.49 -6.67
CA ARG A 156 -2.20 -15.49 -7.30
C ARG A 156 -2.07 -16.68 -6.35
N ARG A 157 -2.37 -17.90 -6.83
CA ARG A 157 -2.36 -19.10 -5.99
C ARG A 157 -0.97 -19.50 -5.54
N ASP A 158 0.02 -19.36 -6.42
CA ASP A 158 1.42 -19.68 -6.15
C ASP A 158 2.29 -18.45 -6.35
N VAL A 159 2.82 -17.92 -5.24
CA VAL A 159 3.65 -16.71 -5.21
C VAL A 159 5.16 -17.03 -5.21
N GLY A 160 5.56 -18.30 -5.29
CA GLY A 160 6.96 -18.71 -5.46
C GLY A 160 7.89 -18.31 -4.31
N ALA A 161 7.83 -19.01 -3.18
CA ALA A 161 8.88 -18.98 -2.14
C ALA A 161 10.04 -19.93 -2.50
N PRO A 162 11.27 -19.79 -1.96
CA PRO A 162 12.40 -20.59 -2.39
C PRO A 162 12.18 -22.06 -2.08
N SER A 163 11.93 -22.80 -3.14
CA SER A 163 12.48 -24.13 -3.33
C SER A 163 13.35 -24.00 -4.57
N GLY A 164 14.53 -24.63 -4.63
CA GLY A 164 15.22 -24.89 -5.91
C GLY A 164 14.42 -25.83 -6.84
N VAL A 165 13.08 -25.75 -6.81
CA VAL A 165 12.12 -26.80 -7.11
C VAL A 165 10.73 -26.16 -7.32
N ALA A 166 10.41 -25.67 -8.52
CA ALA A 166 8.99 -25.53 -8.91
C ALA A 166 8.85 -25.77 -10.43
N PRO A 167 7.97 -26.70 -10.86
CA PRO A 167 7.75 -26.98 -12.28
C PRO A 167 7.06 -25.81 -13.00
N LEU A 168 7.29 -25.73 -14.31
CA LEU A 168 6.55 -24.87 -15.24
C LEU A 168 5.03 -25.01 -15.03
N ALA A 169 4.36 -23.87 -14.96
CA ALA A 169 2.94 -23.70 -14.66
C ALA A 169 2.05 -24.75 -15.34
N ARG A 170 1.24 -25.45 -14.54
CA ARG A 170 0.03 -26.12 -15.01
C ARG A 170 -0.96 -25.02 -15.39
N ASP A 171 -1.51 -25.09 -16.60
CA ASP A 171 -2.50 -24.22 -17.26
C ASP A 171 -2.73 -22.82 -16.67
N ALA A 172 -2.52 -21.77 -17.49
CA ALA A 172 -2.67 -20.35 -17.14
C ALA A 172 -4.04 -19.98 -16.53
N ALA A 173 -5.08 -20.80 -16.71
CA ALA A 173 -6.40 -20.61 -16.11
C ALA A 173 -6.42 -20.84 -14.58
N ASP A 174 -5.50 -21.64 -14.05
CA ASP A 174 -5.43 -21.98 -12.62
C ASP A 174 -4.46 -21.11 -11.81
N GLU A 175 -3.76 -20.15 -12.44
CA GLU A 175 -2.75 -19.31 -11.77
C GLU A 175 -3.37 -18.31 -10.76
N TYR A 176 -4.61 -17.90 -11.00
CA TYR A 176 -5.33 -16.90 -10.17
C TYR A 176 -6.66 -17.45 -9.67
N ALA A 177 -7.07 -17.02 -8.47
CA ALA A 177 -8.33 -17.40 -7.88
C ALA A 177 -8.95 -16.27 -7.07
N GLU A 178 -10.26 -16.28 -6.95
CA GLU A 178 -10.97 -15.40 -6.04
C GLU A 178 -10.88 -15.95 -4.61
N MET A 179 -10.27 -15.17 -3.73
CA MET A 179 -10.02 -15.53 -2.33
C MET A 179 -10.50 -14.41 -1.41
N THR A 180 -11.01 -14.79 -0.24
CA THR A 180 -11.32 -13.85 0.84
C THR A 180 -10.02 -13.32 1.47
N ILE A 181 -10.09 -12.18 2.17
CA ILE A 181 -8.94 -11.64 2.89
C ILE A 181 -8.42 -12.62 3.95
N ALA A 182 -9.32 -13.38 4.59
CA ALA A 182 -8.94 -14.41 5.56
C ALA A 182 -8.11 -15.53 4.92
N GLU A 183 -8.45 -15.97 3.70
CA GLU A 183 -7.70 -16.99 2.96
C GLU A 183 -6.34 -16.47 2.43
N ILE A 184 -6.26 -15.18 2.10
CA ILE A 184 -5.02 -14.51 1.63
C ILE A 184 -4.04 -14.24 2.79
N SER A 185 -4.54 -14.15 4.03
CA SER A 185 -3.73 -13.86 5.22
C SER A 185 -2.92 -15.09 5.65
N TYR A 186 -1.92 -15.48 4.86
CA TYR A 186 -0.93 -16.55 5.11
C TYR A 186 0.05 -16.26 6.27
N LEU A 187 -0.30 -15.38 7.20
CA LEU A 187 0.56 -14.97 8.32
C LEU A 187 0.78 -16.07 9.38
N SER A 188 0.26 -17.28 9.17
CA SER A 188 0.38 -18.41 10.10
C SER A 188 1.79 -19.01 10.21
N GLY A 189 2.82 -18.44 9.56
CA GLY A 189 4.16 -19.06 9.52
C GLY A 189 5.36 -18.11 9.58
N MET A 190 5.18 -16.83 9.91
CA MET A 190 6.33 -15.94 10.11
C MET A 190 6.81 -16.05 11.55
N ASP A 191 7.81 -16.91 11.80
CA ASP A 191 8.61 -16.87 13.03
C ASP A 191 9.38 -15.53 13.06
N VAL A 192 9.03 -14.66 13.99
CA VAL A 192 9.75 -13.42 14.27
C VAL A 192 10.64 -13.67 15.49
N ASP A 193 11.80 -13.01 15.59
CA ASP A 193 12.72 -13.19 16.72
C ASP A 193 12.16 -12.66 18.07
N ALA A 194 12.53 -13.34 19.17
CA ALA A 194 11.87 -13.29 20.48
C ALA A 194 11.83 -11.91 21.19
N ASP A 195 12.78 -11.00 20.92
CA ASP A 195 12.89 -9.73 21.67
C ASP A 195 12.13 -8.54 21.04
N THR A 196 11.87 -8.57 19.73
CA THR A 196 10.99 -7.58 19.04
C THR A 196 9.55 -8.10 18.90
N HIS A 197 9.29 -9.28 19.47
CA HIS A 197 8.12 -10.10 19.21
C HIS A 197 6.81 -9.51 19.72
N CYS A 198 6.80 -8.90 20.91
CA CYS A 198 5.53 -8.60 21.57
C CYS A 198 4.70 -7.51 20.85
N SER A 199 5.32 -6.37 20.50
CA SER A 199 4.60 -5.26 19.83
C SER A 199 4.26 -5.60 18.38
N VAL A 200 5.19 -6.21 17.63
CA VAL A 200 4.93 -6.63 16.24
C VAL A 200 3.83 -7.69 16.20
N GLN A 201 3.84 -8.66 17.12
CA GLN A 201 2.79 -9.66 17.20
C GLN A 201 1.44 -9.04 17.58
N GLN A 202 1.39 -8.01 18.42
CA GLN A 202 0.15 -7.27 18.69
C GLN A 202 -0.37 -6.56 17.43
N TYR A 203 0.51 -5.95 16.63
CA TYR A 203 0.15 -5.34 15.34
C TYR A 203 -0.41 -6.37 14.35
N LEU A 204 0.27 -7.50 14.18
CA LEU A 204 -0.18 -8.56 13.27
C LEU A 204 -1.51 -9.17 13.75
N LYS A 205 -1.70 -9.36 15.06
CA LYS A 205 -2.97 -9.80 15.63
C LYS A 205 -4.10 -8.81 15.35
N LEU A 206 -3.87 -7.51 15.46
CA LEU A 206 -4.88 -6.51 15.12
C LEU A 206 -5.37 -6.69 13.67
N ILE A 207 -4.43 -6.81 12.72
CA ILE A 207 -4.75 -6.97 11.30
C ILE A 207 -5.47 -8.31 11.05
N GLN A 208 -4.99 -9.40 11.64
CA GLN A 208 -5.60 -10.72 11.53
C GLN A 208 -7.05 -10.73 12.05
N ARG A 209 -7.29 -10.13 13.22
CA ARG A 209 -8.63 -10.05 13.84
C ARG A 209 -9.60 -9.21 13.01
N ARG A 210 -9.10 -8.20 12.29
CA ARG A 210 -9.92 -7.44 11.32
C ARG A 210 -10.22 -8.26 10.08
N ALA A 211 -9.22 -8.95 9.53
CA ALA A 211 -9.36 -9.81 8.37
C ALA A 211 -10.34 -10.97 8.60
N SER A 212 -10.38 -11.53 9.81
CA SER A 212 -11.31 -12.58 10.20
C SER A 212 -12.70 -12.08 10.59
N GLY A 213 -12.86 -10.77 10.81
CA GLY A 213 -14.10 -10.17 11.31
C GLY A 213 -14.32 -10.30 12.82
N GLU A 214 -13.32 -10.74 13.58
CA GLU A 214 -13.38 -10.79 15.05
C GLU A 214 -13.50 -9.39 15.66
N ILE A 215 -12.86 -8.39 15.05
CA ILE A 215 -13.03 -6.97 15.38
C ILE A 215 -13.39 -6.16 14.14
N ALA A 216 -14.13 -5.07 14.34
CA ALA A 216 -14.61 -4.22 13.28
C ALA A 216 -13.46 -3.43 12.61
N THR A 217 -13.62 -3.18 11.31
CA THR A 217 -12.89 -2.10 10.65
C THR A 217 -13.39 -0.74 11.16
N MET A 218 -12.57 0.31 11.07
CA MET A 218 -12.99 1.67 11.42
C MET A 218 -14.27 2.09 10.67
N ALA A 219 -14.36 1.76 9.38
CA ALA A 219 -15.52 2.07 8.57
C ALA A 219 -16.80 1.35 9.05
N THR A 220 -16.70 0.09 9.48
CA THR A 220 -17.86 -0.63 10.06
C THR A 220 -18.24 -0.03 11.41
N TRP A 221 -17.26 0.22 12.27
CA TRP A 221 -17.48 0.84 13.57
C TRP A 221 -18.16 2.22 13.49
N MET A 222 -17.77 3.05 12.51
CA MET A 222 -18.41 4.35 12.27
C MET A 222 -19.86 4.21 11.78
N ARG A 223 -20.15 3.20 10.94
CA ARG A 223 -21.50 2.97 10.42
C ARG A 223 -22.47 2.42 11.46
N ASP A 224 -21.96 1.67 12.43
CA ASP A 224 -22.76 1.19 13.57
C ASP A 224 -23.20 2.34 14.50
N PHE A 225 -22.66 3.55 14.31
CA PHE A 225 -23.05 4.73 15.06
C PHE A 225 -24.41 5.28 14.61
N ASP A 226 -24.59 5.55 13.30
CA ASP A 226 -25.89 5.80 12.67
C ASP A 226 -25.73 5.86 11.13
N SER A 227 -26.82 5.63 10.39
CA SER A 227 -26.90 5.84 8.93
C SER A 227 -27.24 7.29 8.54
N ILE A 228 -27.76 8.10 9.47
CA ILE A 228 -28.02 9.54 9.27
C ILE A 228 -27.09 10.35 10.16
N VAL A 229 -26.18 11.12 9.55
CA VAL A 229 -25.21 11.93 10.29
C VAL A 229 -25.78 13.33 10.56
N THR A 230 -26.49 13.48 11.68
CA THR A 230 -26.87 14.80 12.21
C THR A 230 -25.68 15.49 12.88
N GLU A 231 -25.75 16.80 13.12
CA GLU A 231 -24.70 17.54 13.84
C GLU A 231 -24.41 16.92 15.23
N LYS A 232 -25.47 16.54 15.95
CA LYS A 232 -25.35 15.89 17.26
C LYS A 232 -24.65 14.53 17.15
N ILE A 233 -25.05 13.70 16.19
CA ILE A 233 -24.45 12.38 15.95
C ILE A 233 -22.97 12.54 15.57
N ASN A 234 -22.65 13.50 14.71
CA ASN A 234 -21.28 13.81 14.34
C ASN A 234 -20.44 14.25 15.55
N TYR A 235 -20.97 15.15 16.38
CA TYR A 235 -20.30 15.58 17.60
C TYR A 235 -20.04 14.41 18.56
N ASP A 236 -21.05 13.57 18.79
CA ASP A 236 -20.94 12.40 19.68
C ASP A 236 -19.94 11.37 19.13
N LEU A 237 -19.92 11.14 17.81
CA LEU A 237 -18.95 10.27 17.13
C LEU A 237 -17.52 10.80 17.32
N LEU A 238 -17.28 12.09 17.04
CA LEU A 238 -15.96 12.70 17.17
C LEU A 238 -15.50 12.73 18.63
N LYS A 239 -16.40 13.01 19.57
CA LYS A 239 -16.09 12.97 21.00
C LYS A 239 -15.71 11.57 21.46
N LYS A 240 -16.42 10.53 20.98
CA LYS A 240 -16.07 9.14 21.27
C LYS A 240 -14.74 8.75 20.63
N ALA A 241 -14.51 9.14 19.39
CA ALA A 241 -13.26 8.92 18.67
C ALA A 241 -12.07 9.53 19.42
N HIS A 242 -12.19 10.78 19.87
CA HIS A 242 -11.20 11.44 20.72
C HIS A 242 -10.98 10.72 22.05
N GLY A 243 -12.05 10.25 22.68
CA GLY A 243 -11.97 9.46 23.91
C GLY A 243 -11.19 8.15 23.73
N ILE A 244 -11.38 7.49 22.59
CA ILE A 244 -10.64 6.26 22.23
C ILE A 244 -9.16 6.57 21.98
N GLN A 245 -8.88 7.61 21.19
CA GLN A 245 -7.51 8.02 20.87
C GLN A 245 -6.71 8.41 22.13
N THR A 246 -7.35 9.06 23.10
CA THR A 246 -6.74 9.45 24.39
C THR A 246 -6.73 8.33 25.44
N GLY A 247 -7.31 7.17 25.13
CA GLY A 247 -7.41 6.04 26.06
C GLY A 247 -8.43 6.22 27.20
N THR A 248 -9.23 7.28 27.18
CA THR A 248 -10.29 7.53 28.18
C THR A 248 -11.54 6.69 27.94
N VAL A 249 -11.76 6.22 26.71
CA VAL A 249 -12.87 5.34 26.32
C VAL A 249 -12.34 4.06 25.70
N ALA A 250 -12.75 2.91 26.25
CA ALA A 250 -12.44 1.61 25.65
C ALA A 250 -13.28 1.36 24.39
N ALA A 251 -12.67 0.78 23.36
CA ALA A 251 -13.35 0.36 22.13
C ALA A 251 -13.03 -1.10 21.77
N PRO A 252 -13.52 -2.08 22.55
CA PRO A 252 -13.17 -3.48 22.34
C PRO A 252 -13.65 -4.04 20.99
N SER A 253 -14.74 -3.51 20.42
CA SER A 253 -15.19 -3.90 19.09
C SER A 253 -14.30 -3.38 17.95
N LEU A 254 -13.51 -2.32 18.17
CA LEU A 254 -12.64 -1.71 17.14
C LEU A 254 -11.17 -2.11 17.31
N LEU A 255 -10.72 -2.17 18.57
CA LEU A 255 -9.33 -2.40 18.96
C LEU A 255 -9.12 -3.81 19.55
N GLY A 256 -10.17 -4.46 20.03
CA GLY A 256 -10.05 -5.74 20.72
C GLY A 256 -9.65 -5.58 22.19
N GLY A 257 -8.53 -6.20 22.59
CA GLY A 257 -8.06 -6.19 23.98
C GLY A 257 -7.20 -4.96 24.30
N THR A 258 -6.37 -5.03 25.34
CA THR A 258 -5.38 -4.00 25.64
C THR A 258 -4.30 -3.93 24.55
N ASN A 259 -4.36 -2.87 23.74
CA ASN A 259 -3.40 -2.58 22.67
C ASN A 259 -2.29 -1.61 23.12
N VAL A 260 -1.96 -1.60 24.40
CA VAL A 260 -0.83 -0.80 24.89
C VAL A 260 0.44 -1.50 24.45
N SER A 261 1.17 -0.88 23.52
CA SER A 261 2.52 -1.29 23.15
C SER A 261 3.38 -1.32 24.43
N LYS A 262 4.11 -2.41 24.66
CA LYS A 262 5.05 -2.51 25.80
C LYS A 262 6.36 -1.75 25.54
N THR A 263 6.48 -1.10 24.39
CA THR A 263 7.66 -0.31 24.04
C THR A 263 7.62 0.99 24.84
N ASN A 264 8.54 1.12 25.80
CA ASN A 264 8.75 2.37 26.54
C ASN A 264 9.21 3.49 25.59
N GLU A 265 8.96 4.75 25.94
CA GLU A 265 9.43 5.94 25.21
C GLU A 265 10.97 6.04 25.12
N ASP A 266 11.68 5.26 25.95
CA ASP A 266 13.13 5.21 25.96
C ASP A 266 13.69 4.37 24.80
N ILE A 267 14.55 4.99 24.00
CA ILE A 267 15.36 4.29 22.99
C ILE A 267 16.17 3.20 23.69
N PRO A 268 16.06 1.91 23.30
CA PRO A 268 16.84 0.85 23.91
C PRO A 268 18.34 1.18 23.83
N LYS A 269 19.07 1.01 24.93
CA LYS A 269 20.52 1.31 25.02
C LYS A 269 21.37 0.69 23.90
N ALA A 270 20.88 -0.38 23.27
CA ALA A 270 21.47 -1.00 22.10
C ALA A 270 21.52 -0.06 20.87
N PHE A 271 20.47 0.74 20.64
CA PHE A 271 20.40 1.71 19.55
C PHE A 271 21.20 2.99 19.86
N THR A 272 21.29 3.40 21.13
CA THR A 272 22.14 4.53 21.54
C THR A 272 23.62 4.29 21.18
N LYS A 273 24.08 3.03 21.22
CA LYS A 273 25.45 2.65 20.84
C LYS A 273 25.71 2.68 19.34
N MET A 274 24.68 2.49 18.52
CA MET A 274 24.77 2.63 17.06
C MET A 274 24.81 4.10 16.66
N MET A 275 23.98 4.96 17.28
CA MET A 275 23.96 6.40 16.96
C MET A 275 25.24 7.13 17.39
N ASN A 276 25.94 6.63 18.42
CA ASN A 276 27.22 7.20 18.87
C ASN A 276 28.44 6.69 18.10
N LYS A 277 28.27 5.83 17.08
CA LYS A 277 29.38 5.26 16.30
C LYS A 277 29.68 6.02 15.00
N ASP A 278 28.85 6.99 14.65
CA ASP A 278 29.03 7.87 13.48
C ASP A 278 29.26 9.34 13.90
N CYS A 279 30.24 9.56 14.78
CA CYS A 279 30.86 10.86 15.03
C CYS A 279 32.38 10.73 14.94
#